data_AF-A0A258SMH7-F1
#
_entry.id   AF-A0A258SMH7-F1
#
_cell.length_a   1.000
_cell.length_b   1.000
_cell.length_c   1.000
_cell.angle_alpha   90.00
_cell.angle_beta   90.00
_cell.angle_gamma   90.00
#
_symmetry.space_group_name_H-M   'P 1'
#
loop_
_entity.id
_entity.type
_entity.pdbx_description
1 polymer ?
#
loop_
_entity_poly.entity_id
_entity_poly.type
_entity_poly.pdbx_seq_one_letter_code
_entity_poly.pdbx_strand_id
1 'polypeptide(L)'
;MSGLLAYSIGTQDSFDRAVSQVRQPLYVVLSNNDIRNRYQVRITNKAAQEQTYTISAPGIPAGALDLGSISEISIKPGHSGLVQVSVRLPPALAAQTQRFDLVITPQGKPADARSESVHFDSPSRRP
;
A
#
# COMPACT_ATOMS: atom_id res chain seq x y z
N MET A 1 15.34 -20.53 -20.44
CA MET A 1 15.40 -19.21 -19.79
C MET A 1 14.31 -19.17 -18.73
N SER A 2 14.67 -19.52 -17.50
CA SER A 2 13.79 -19.61 -16.35
C SER A 2 13.49 -18.20 -15.82
N GLY A 3 12.22 -17.86 -15.66
CA GLY A 3 11.77 -16.66 -14.96
C GLY A 3 10.55 -17.02 -14.14
N LEU A 4 10.75 -17.22 -12.84
CA LEU A 4 9.75 -17.61 -11.86
C LEU A 4 8.62 -16.57 -11.80
N LEU A 5 7.50 -16.86 -12.46
CA LEU A 5 6.19 -16.27 -12.13
C LEU A 5 5.66 -17.00 -10.90
N ALA A 6 6.37 -16.88 -9.78
CA ALA A 6 5.85 -17.31 -8.49
C ALA A 6 5.03 -16.16 -7.92
N TYR A 7 3.92 -16.53 -7.28
CA TYR A 7 3.01 -15.67 -6.50
C TYR A 7 2.05 -14.82 -7.35
N SER A 8 0.73 -14.97 -7.28
CA SER A 8 -0.10 -15.32 -6.11
C SER A 8 -1.42 -15.94 -6.57
N ILE A 9 -1.53 -17.27 -6.52
CA ILE A 9 -2.82 -17.97 -6.59
C ILE A 9 -3.10 -18.53 -5.20
N GLY A 10 -4.25 -18.13 -4.65
CA GLY A 10 -4.92 -18.87 -3.60
C GLY A 10 -4.65 -18.35 -2.19
N THR A 11 -5.59 -17.60 -1.66
CA THR A 11 -6.10 -17.83 -0.31
C THR A 11 -7.43 -17.10 -0.20
N GLN A 12 -8.44 -17.83 0.24
CA GLN A 12 -9.80 -17.36 0.52
C GLN A 12 -9.75 -15.99 1.21
N ASP A 13 -10.35 -14.97 0.59
CA ASP A 13 -10.25 -13.59 1.08
C ASP A 13 -11.05 -13.44 2.39
N SER A 14 -10.36 -13.57 3.53
CA SER A 14 -10.87 -13.23 4.87
C SER A 14 -11.30 -11.76 4.98
N PHE A 15 -10.88 -10.92 4.03
CA PHE A 15 -11.20 -9.51 3.93
C PHE A 15 -11.17 -9.02 2.48
N ASP A 16 -12.04 -8.07 2.16
CA ASP A 16 -11.99 -7.36 0.89
C ASP A 16 -10.97 -6.22 0.97
N ARG A 17 -10.31 -5.92 -0.15
CA ARG A 17 -9.35 -4.82 -0.23
C ARG A 17 -9.51 -4.10 -1.57
N ALA A 18 -9.62 -2.78 -1.52
CA ALA A 18 -9.60 -1.94 -2.70
C ALA A 18 -8.59 -0.82 -2.49
N VAL A 19 -7.51 -0.84 -3.27
CA VAL A 19 -6.52 0.23 -3.27
C VAL A 19 -6.84 1.18 -4.43
N SER A 20 -7.05 2.44 -4.10
CA SER A 20 -7.32 3.49 -5.08
C SER A 20 -6.30 4.60 -4.91
N GLN A 21 -5.64 4.98 -5.98
CA GLN A 21 -4.74 6.12 -5.96
C GLN A 21 -5.56 7.41 -5.90
N VAL A 22 -5.18 8.34 -5.01
CA VAL A 22 -5.82 9.65 -4.92
C VAL A 22 -5.31 10.51 -6.06
N ARG A 23 -6.16 10.77 -7.05
CA ARG A 23 -5.74 11.43 -8.31
C ARG A 23 -5.74 12.96 -8.28
N GLN A 24 -6.07 13.58 -7.15
CA GLN A 24 -6.14 15.04 -7.03
C GLN A 24 -5.43 15.51 -5.75
N PRO A 25 -4.17 15.96 -5.83
CA PRO A 25 -3.21 15.84 -6.95
C PRO A 25 -2.57 14.44 -7.02
N LEU A 26 -2.17 13.98 -8.22
CA LEU A 26 -1.51 12.67 -8.43
C LEU A 26 -0.22 12.54 -7.61
N TYR A 27 0.58 13.60 -7.56
CA TYR A 27 1.78 13.69 -6.73
C TYR A 27 1.99 15.11 -6.22
N VAL A 28 2.72 15.26 -5.11
CA VAL A 28 3.14 16.55 -4.55
C VAL A 28 4.65 16.53 -4.39
N VAL A 29 5.34 17.51 -4.99
CA VAL A 29 6.76 17.73 -4.72
C VAL A 29 6.89 18.63 -3.49
N LEU A 30 7.60 18.14 -2.49
CA LEU A 30 7.88 18.85 -1.23
C LEU A 30 9.06 19.79 -1.39
N SER A 31 9.23 20.72 -0.45
CA SER A 31 10.32 21.70 -0.46
C SER A 31 11.71 21.07 -0.40
N ASN A 32 11.83 19.84 0.12
CA ASN A 32 13.05 19.04 0.14
C ASN A 32 13.25 18.20 -1.14
N ASN A 33 12.49 18.50 -2.21
CA ASN A 33 12.48 17.78 -3.48
C ASN A 33 11.90 16.35 -3.44
N ASP A 34 11.39 15.90 -2.30
CA ASP A 34 10.73 14.59 -2.21
C ASP A 34 9.38 14.60 -2.92
N ILE A 35 9.03 13.47 -3.51
CA ILE A 35 7.74 13.28 -4.18
C ILE A 35 6.84 12.48 -3.25
N ARG A 36 5.65 13.01 -2.97
CA ARG A 36 4.63 12.36 -2.15
C ARG A 36 3.43 11.96 -3.01
N ASN A 37 3.14 10.66 -3.05
CA ASN A 37 1.90 10.10 -3.60
C ASN A 37 0.95 9.71 -2.46
N ARG A 38 -0.35 9.79 -2.72
CA ARG A 38 -1.38 9.35 -1.77
C ARG A 38 -2.24 8.27 -2.37
N TYR A 39 -2.52 7.27 -1.55
CA TYR A 39 -3.35 6.13 -1.85
C TYR A 39 -4.39 6.00 -0.76
N GLN A 40 -5.55 5.51 -1.14
CA GLN A 40 -6.64 5.20 -0.24
C GLN A 40 -6.89 3.70 -0.33
N VAL A 41 -6.59 3.02 0.78
CA VAL A 41 -6.78 1.58 0.95
C VAL A 41 -8.08 1.38 1.71
N ARG A 42 -9.09 0.85 1.04
CA ARG A 42 -10.32 0.39 1.66
C ARG A 42 -10.16 -1.07 2.03
N ILE A 43 -10.38 -1.39 3.29
CA ILE A 43 -10.32 -2.76 3.81
C ILE A 43 -11.70 -3.09 4.38
N THR A 44 -12.30 -4.19 3.96
CA THR A 44 -13.58 -4.66 4.49
C THR A 44 -13.35 -5.98 5.21
N ASN A 45 -13.56 -5.99 6.52
CA ASN A 45 -13.42 -7.20 7.31
C ASN A 45 -14.61 -8.13 7.06
N LYS A 46 -14.37 -9.25 6.37
CA LYS A 46 -15.37 -10.31 6.12
C LYS A 46 -15.27 -11.44 7.16
N ALA A 47 -14.28 -11.40 8.06
CA ALA A 47 -14.16 -12.37 9.14
C ALA A 47 -15.26 -12.15 10.20
N ALA A 48 -15.56 -13.20 10.95
CA ALA A 48 -16.52 -13.17 12.06
C ALA A 48 -15.97 -12.49 13.34
N GLN A 49 -14.72 -12.05 13.32
CA GLN A 49 -14.03 -11.45 14.47
C GLN A 49 -13.44 -10.09 14.09
N GLU A 50 -13.26 -9.22 15.08
CA GLU A 50 -12.52 -7.97 14.90
C GLU A 50 -11.08 -8.27 14.52
N GLN A 51 -10.60 -7.60 13.49
CA GLN A 51 -9.29 -7.87 12.91
C GLN A 51 -8.52 -6.56 12.76
N THR A 52 -7.33 -6.54 13.33
CA THR A 52 -6.36 -5.48 13.10
C THR A 52 -5.60 -5.77 11.81
N TYR A 53 -5.46 -4.76 10.96
CA TYR A 53 -4.68 -4.82 9.73
C TYR A 53 -3.52 -3.84 9.80
N THR A 54 -2.35 -4.30 9.38
CA THR A 54 -1.12 -3.53 9.26
C THR A 54 -0.77 -3.43 7.78
N ILE A 55 -0.40 -2.25 7.32
CA ILE A 55 0.01 -2.03 5.93
C ILE A 55 1.51 -1.82 5.91
N SER A 56 2.20 -2.59 5.07
CA SER A 56 3.62 -2.45 4.79
C SER A 56 3.84 -2.31 3.29
N ALA A 57 4.99 -1.78 2.91
CA ALA A 57 5.35 -1.59 1.51
C ALA A 57 6.80 -2.10 1.33
N PRO A 58 6.99 -3.40 1.11
CA PRO A 58 8.30 -3.93 0.80
C PRO A 58 8.83 -3.30 -0.51
N GLY A 59 10.09 -2.91 -0.51
CA GLY A 59 10.74 -2.28 -1.66
C GLY A 59 10.83 -0.75 -1.60
N ILE A 60 10.27 -0.11 -0.57
CA ILE A 60 10.54 1.31 -0.26
C ILE A 60 11.24 1.46 1.10
N PRO A 61 12.04 2.52 1.30
CA PRO A 61 12.75 2.74 2.57
C PRO A 61 11.81 2.81 3.78
N ALA A 62 12.22 2.26 4.92
CA ALA A 62 11.52 2.44 6.20
C ALA A 62 11.55 3.92 6.59
N GLY A 63 10.42 4.62 6.42
CA GLY A 63 10.30 6.08 6.57
C GLY A 63 9.79 6.79 5.31
N ALA A 64 9.78 6.12 4.16
CA ALA A 64 9.08 6.58 2.96
C ALA A 64 7.57 6.36 3.05
N LEU A 65 7.14 5.29 3.75
CA LEU A 65 5.74 4.99 3.99
C LEU A 65 5.23 5.81 5.18
N ASP A 66 4.28 6.69 4.92
CA ASP A 66 3.59 7.51 5.88
C ASP A 66 2.11 7.09 5.90
N LEU A 67 1.74 6.31 6.91
CA LEU A 67 0.38 5.83 7.15
C LEU A 67 -0.46 6.86 7.95
N GLY A 68 0.06 8.08 8.16
CA GLY A 68 -0.48 9.05 9.09
C GLY A 68 -0.21 8.67 10.54
N SER A 69 -1.17 8.95 11.42
CA SER A 69 -1.07 8.68 12.87
C SER A 69 -1.41 7.25 13.28
N ILE A 70 -1.78 6.39 12.33
CA ILE A 70 -2.32 5.06 12.58
C ILE A 70 -1.63 4.05 11.65
N SER A 71 -0.65 3.33 12.19
CA SER A 71 0.05 2.24 11.48
C SER A 71 -0.79 0.96 11.38
N GLU A 72 -1.80 0.86 12.23
CA GLU A 72 -2.68 -0.29 12.39
C GLU A 72 -4.14 0.20 12.39
N ILE A 73 -5.01 -0.55 11.72
CA ILE A 73 -6.45 -0.27 11.73
C ILE A 73 -7.19 -1.50 12.26
N SER A 74 -7.96 -1.32 13.33
CA SER A 74 -8.88 -2.35 13.79
C SER A 74 -10.24 -2.17 13.12
N ILE A 75 -10.72 -3.23 12.48
CA ILE A 75 -12.00 -3.23 11.76
C ILE A 75 -12.89 -4.31 12.36
N LYS A 76 -14.06 -3.89 12.83
CA LYS A 76 -15.10 -4.79 13.33
C LYS A 76 -15.61 -5.73 12.23
N PRO A 77 -16.10 -6.93 12.58
CA PRO A 77 -16.65 -7.85 11.60
C PRO A 77 -17.80 -7.21 10.81
N GLY A 78 -17.80 -7.40 9.49
CA GLY A 78 -18.80 -6.80 8.58
C GLY A 78 -18.64 -5.30 8.33
N HIS A 79 -17.60 -4.66 8.86
CA HIS A 79 -17.34 -3.22 8.66
C HIS A 79 -16.22 -2.97 7.65
N SER A 80 -16.18 -1.75 7.13
CA SER A 80 -15.12 -1.30 6.24
C SER A 80 -14.33 -0.16 6.88
N GLY A 81 -13.00 -0.32 6.92
CA GLY A 81 -12.06 0.72 7.28
C GLY A 81 -11.48 1.38 6.03
N LEU A 82 -11.22 2.68 6.11
CA LEU A 82 -10.51 3.44 5.08
C LEU A 82 -9.20 3.93 5.68
N VAL A 83 -8.09 3.54 5.06
CA VAL A 83 -6.76 3.97 5.45
C VAL A 83 -6.17 4.83 4.35
N GLN A 84 -5.66 5.99 4.72
CA GLN A 84 -4.90 6.84 3.81
C GLN A 84 -3.42 6.51 3.96
N VAL A 85 -2.83 6.05 2.87
CA VAL A 85 -1.41 5.71 2.81
C VAL A 85 -0.74 6.76 1.94
N SER A 86 0.25 7.44 2.50
CA SER A 86 1.09 8.38 1.77
C SER A 86 2.46 7.73 1.59
N VAL A 87 3.01 7.80 0.38
CA VAL A 87 4.37 7.32 0.12
C VAL A 87 5.19 8.51 -0.34
N ARG A 88 6.26 8.80 0.38
CA ARG A 88 7.23 9.85 0.11
C ARG A 88 8.53 9.22 -0.32
N LEU A 89 8.92 9.45 -1.57
CA LEU A 89 10.20 8.97 -2.10
C LEU A 89 11.06 10.15 -2.57
N PRO A 90 12.37 10.11 -2.28
CA PRO A 90 13.34 10.99 -2.92
C PRO A 90 13.28 10.83 -4.45
N PRO A 91 13.59 11.87 -5.24
CA PRO A 91 13.48 11.83 -6.69
C PRO A 91 14.36 10.76 -7.34
N ALA A 92 15.53 10.47 -6.75
CA ALA A 92 16.41 9.38 -7.20
C ALA A 92 15.78 7.99 -7.06
N LEU A 93 15.00 7.77 -5.99
CA LEU A 93 14.28 6.52 -5.74
C LEU A 93 12.97 6.49 -6.52
N ALA A 94 12.20 7.57 -6.55
CA ALA A 94 10.97 7.69 -7.31
C ALA A 94 11.17 7.44 -8.82
N ALA A 95 12.33 7.81 -9.36
CA ALA A 95 12.68 7.53 -10.75
C ALA A 95 12.95 6.03 -11.00
N GLN A 96 13.43 5.30 -9.99
CA GLN A 96 13.73 3.86 -10.07
C GLN A 96 12.54 2.99 -9.64
N THR A 97 11.69 3.52 -8.76
CA THR A 97 10.53 2.84 -8.17
C THR A 97 9.26 3.41 -8.77
N GLN A 98 8.92 2.95 -9.99
CA GLN A 98 7.64 3.28 -10.63
C GLN A 98 6.50 2.40 -10.11
N ARG A 99 6.78 1.19 -9.66
CA ARG A 99 5.75 0.29 -9.08
C ARG A 99 6.30 -0.33 -7.81
N PHE A 100 5.40 -0.53 -6.85
CA PHE A 100 5.70 -1.20 -5.60
C PHE A 100 4.46 -1.93 -5.11
N ASP A 101 4.70 -2.92 -4.26
CA ASP A 101 3.62 -3.73 -3.69
C ASP A 101 3.28 -3.22 -2.29
N LEU A 102 2.00 -2.91 -2.05
CA LEU A 102 1.48 -2.72 -0.70
C LEU A 102 1.06 -4.08 -0.15
N VAL A 103 1.64 -4.49 0.96
CA VAL A 103 1.26 -5.70 1.68
C VAL A 103 0.36 -5.34 2.85
N ILE A 104 -0.88 -5.80 2.82
CA ILE A 104 -1.84 -5.69 3.91
C ILE A 104 -1.78 -7.00 4.70
N THR A 105 -1.32 -6.92 5.94
CA THR A 105 -1.14 -8.07 6.83
C THR A 105 -2.11 -7.98 8.00
N PRO A 106 -3.03 -8.95 8.17
CA PRO A 106 -3.82 -9.02 9.37
C PRO A 106 -2.97 -9.49 10.57
N GLN A 107 -3.06 -8.77 11.68
CA GLN A 107 -2.35 -9.05 12.92
C GLN A 107 -2.75 -10.43 13.46
N GLY A 108 -1.75 -11.26 13.79
CA GLY A 108 -1.97 -12.64 14.25
C GLY A 108 -2.29 -13.65 13.14
N LYS A 109 -2.47 -13.22 11.88
CA LYS A 109 -2.72 -14.10 10.72
C LYS A 109 -1.86 -13.71 9.51
N PRO A 110 -0.53 -13.78 9.60
CA PRO A 110 0.34 -13.40 8.48
C PRO A 110 0.12 -14.25 7.21
N ALA A 111 -0.45 -15.45 7.34
CA ALA A 111 -0.83 -16.29 6.19
C ALA A 111 -1.95 -15.67 5.32
N ASP A 112 -2.78 -14.80 5.90
CA ASP A 112 -3.80 -14.05 5.18
C ASP A 112 -3.27 -12.73 4.64
N ALA A 113 -1.95 -12.49 4.69
CA ALA A 113 -1.35 -11.30 4.11
C ALA A 113 -1.57 -11.23 2.60
N ARG A 114 -1.73 -10.02 2.09
CA ARG A 114 -2.07 -9.78 0.68
C ARG A 114 -1.27 -8.62 0.14
N SER A 115 -0.59 -8.85 -0.98
CA SER A 115 0.08 -7.82 -1.75
C SER A 115 -0.86 -7.22 -2.80
N GLU A 116 -0.77 -5.92 -3.00
CA GLU A 116 -1.44 -5.17 -4.05
C GLU A 116 -0.40 -4.29 -4.76
N SER A 117 -0.20 -4.51 -6.05
CA SER A 117 0.74 -3.71 -6.84
C SER A 117 0.13 -2.36 -7.19
N VAL A 118 0.81 -1.27 -6.82
CA VAL A 118 0.39 0.10 -7.16
C VAL A 118 1.45 0.84 -7.97
N HIS A 119 1.00 1.88 -8.69
CA HIS A 119 1.88 2.77 -9.43
C HIS A 119 2.25 3.97 -8.56
N PHE A 120 3.54 4.28 -8.50
CA PHE A 120 4.06 5.52 -7.98
C PHE A 120 4.23 6.55 -9.10
N ASP A 121 3.42 7.60 -9.11
CA ASP A 121 3.57 8.68 -10.07
C ASP A 121 4.70 9.62 -9.65
N SER A 122 5.66 9.85 -10.53
CA SER A 122 6.70 10.86 -10.36
C SER A 122 6.74 11.78 -11.57
N PRO A 123 7.22 13.03 -11.43
CA PRO A 123 7.55 13.86 -12.57
C PRO A 123 8.66 13.17 -13.37
N SER A 124 8.26 12.34 -14.34
CA SER A 124 9.18 11.69 -15.25
C SER A 124 9.92 12.77 -16.03
N ARG A 125 11.25 12.80 -15.91
CA ARG A 125 12.09 13.54 -16.84
C ARG A 125 11.90 12.87 -18.20
N ARG A 126 11.00 13.40 -19.03
CA ARG A 126 10.99 13.03 -20.46
C ARG A 126 12.38 13.36 -21.01
N PRO A 127 13.03 12.44 -21.74
CA PRO A 127 14.27 12.74 -22.45
C PRO A 127 14.06 13.85 -23.47
#